data_AF-A0A1I0RT68-F1
#
_entry.id   AF-A0A1I0RT68-F1
#
_cell.length_a   1.000
_cell.length_b   1.000
_cell.length_c   1.000
_cell.angle_alpha   90.00
_cell.angle_beta   90.00
_cell.angle_gamma   90.00
#
_symmetry.space_group_name_H-M   'P 1'
#
loop_
_entity.id
_entity.type
_entity.pdbx_description
1 polymer ?
#
loop_
_entity_poly.entity_id
_entity_poly.type
_entity_poly.pdbx_seq_one_letter_code
_entity_poly.pdbx_strand_id
1 'polypeptide(L)'
;MNLDVSNKDFCLFLLTQFPFAANDEQEIMLSDYIPEHFQMPSDAWWEELTGTTAEPWNGYTYQQSLNKDVTFYAEFHPEETIYFFNDTYLGNTGGHFHLSLLSWKELTTIVSNAGNNASLFFLLLPLTIGNASERANIAHTISQRLLQTSLQPDKERLVAITQFLTRHVIFDEEEQNIFAYKEKIGLTTIRNHSERNAQHSNESLIAINELIRLATL
;
A
#
# COMPACT_ATOMS: atom_id res chain seq x y z
N MET A 1 18.86 5.97 7.37
CA MET A 1 18.43 4.82 6.55
C MET A 1 18.35 5.17 5.06
N ASN A 2 18.44 4.16 4.16
CA ASN A 2 18.01 4.29 2.76
C ASN A 2 16.61 3.67 2.59
N LEU A 3 15.69 4.39 1.92
CA LEU A 3 14.27 4.05 1.83
C LEU A 3 13.84 3.74 0.39
N ASP A 4 14.60 2.87 -0.29
CA ASP A 4 14.31 2.43 -1.65
C ASP A 4 14.44 0.91 -1.83
N VAL A 5 13.97 0.39 -2.97
CA VAL A 5 13.94 -1.04 -3.26
C VAL A 5 15.33 -1.72 -3.43
N SER A 6 16.43 -0.96 -3.43
CA SER A 6 17.80 -1.50 -3.34
C SER A 6 18.21 -1.85 -1.91
N ASN A 7 17.51 -1.34 -0.89
CA ASN A 7 17.66 -1.76 0.49
C ASN A 7 16.76 -2.97 0.79
N LYS A 8 17.39 -4.15 0.98
CA LYS A 8 16.68 -5.41 1.22
C LYS A 8 15.81 -5.35 2.47
N ASP A 9 16.30 -4.72 3.52
CA ASP A 9 15.61 -4.64 4.80
C ASP A 9 14.35 -3.77 4.70
N PHE A 10 14.42 -2.69 3.90
CA PHE A 10 13.25 -1.88 3.55
C PHE A 10 12.26 -2.64 2.67
N CYS A 11 12.72 -3.50 1.75
CA CYS A 11 11.81 -4.39 1.03
C CYS A 11 11.13 -5.43 1.93
N LEU A 12 11.80 -5.94 2.97
CA LEU A 12 11.18 -6.85 3.95
C LEU A 12 10.15 -6.10 4.81
N PHE A 13 10.48 -4.89 5.27
CA PHE A 13 9.53 -3.99 5.93
C PHE A 13 8.28 -3.74 5.08
N LEU A 14 8.44 -3.41 3.79
CA LEU A 14 7.31 -3.15 2.91
C LEU A 14 6.37 -4.35 2.81
N LEU A 15 6.89 -5.59 2.79
CA LEU A 15 6.06 -6.80 2.70
C LEU A 15 5.28 -7.13 4.00
N THR A 16 5.57 -6.50 5.13
CA THR A 16 4.72 -6.63 6.34
C THR A 16 3.50 -5.71 6.32
N GLN A 17 3.43 -4.72 5.42
CA GLN A 17 2.39 -3.67 5.39
C GLN A 17 1.06 -4.12 4.74
N PHE A 18 0.76 -5.42 4.70
CA PHE A 18 -0.34 -5.98 3.91
C PHE A 18 -1.28 -6.88 4.76
N PRO A 19 -2.13 -6.31 5.64
CA PRO A 19 -2.97 -7.10 6.56
C PRO A 19 -4.00 -8.03 5.90
N PHE A 20 -4.28 -7.91 4.59
CA PHE A 20 -5.15 -8.83 3.83
C PHE A 20 -4.37 -9.77 2.89
N ALA A 21 -3.03 -9.81 2.97
CA ALA A 21 -2.22 -10.71 2.15
C ALA A 21 -2.22 -12.13 2.73
N ALA A 22 -3.25 -12.91 2.40
CA ALA A 22 -3.42 -14.30 2.79
C ALA A 22 -3.16 -15.28 1.63
N ASN A 23 -2.91 -16.54 1.96
CA ASN A 23 -3.12 -17.67 1.05
C ASN A 23 -4.20 -18.59 1.65
N ASP A 24 -5.42 -18.45 1.15
CA ASP A 24 -6.61 -19.15 1.65
C ASP A 24 -6.54 -20.68 1.45
N GLU A 25 -5.68 -21.20 0.55
CA GLU A 25 -5.44 -22.66 0.39
C GLU A 25 -4.45 -23.23 1.43
N GLN A 26 -3.64 -22.37 2.06
CA GLN A 26 -2.56 -22.75 2.97
C GLN A 26 -2.78 -22.25 4.41
N GLU A 27 -3.87 -21.53 4.67
CA GLU A 27 -4.24 -20.95 5.97
C GLU A 27 -3.12 -20.09 6.61
N ILE A 28 -2.34 -19.39 5.79
CA ILE A 28 -1.15 -18.61 6.19
C ILE A 28 -1.22 -17.14 5.71
N MET A 29 -0.67 -16.22 6.49
CA MET A 29 -0.53 -14.79 6.13
C MET A 29 0.89 -14.47 5.62
N LEU A 30 1.02 -13.42 4.80
CA LEU A 30 2.31 -12.91 4.34
C LEU A 30 3.21 -12.45 5.50
N SER A 31 2.61 -11.97 6.59
CA SER A 31 3.30 -11.63 7.85
C SER A 31 4.09 -12.78 8.44
N ASP A 32 3.65 -14.02 8.19
CA ASP A 32 4.19 -15.24 8.79
C ASP A 32 5.12 -15.93 7.79
N TYR A 33 4.71 -15.95 6.51
CA TYR A 33 5.50 -16.46 5.39
C TYR A 33 6.86 -15.77 5.24
N ILE A 34 6.92 -14.44 5.42
CA ILE A 34 8.16 -13.67 5.23
C ILE A 34 9.25 -14.01 6.27
N PRO A 35 9.02 -14.01 7.60
CA PRO A 35 10.04 -14.42 8.57
C PRO A 35 10.41 -15.91 8.49
N GLU A 36 9.55 -16.80 7.98
CA GLU A 36 9.91 -18.20 7.74
C GLU A 36 10.86 -18.40 6.53
N HIS A 37 10.81 -17.51 5.54
CA HIS A 37 11.56 -17.66 4.29
C HIS A 37 12.69 -16.64 4.07
N PHE A 38 12.75 -15.58 4.88
CA PHE A 38 13.77 -14.54 4.79
C PHE A 38 14.35 -14.19 6.16
N GLN A 39 15.67 -13.99 6.22
CA GLN A 39 16.30 -13.34 7.35
C GLN A 39 15.75 -11.90 7.48
N MET A 40 14.99 -11.65 8.55
CA MET A 40 14.42 -10.34 8.87
C MET A 40 15.48 -9.32 9.28
N PRO A 41 15.20 -8.01 9.14
CA PRO A 41 16.04 -6.95 9.69
C PRO A 41 16.16 -7.08 11.21
N SER A 42 17.26 -6.57 11.79
CA SER A 42 17.45 -6.58 13.24
C SER A 42 16.57 -5.56 13.95
N ASP A 43 16.28 -5.80 15.23
CA ASP A 43 15.47 -4.91 16.08
C ASP A 43 15.98 -3.46 16.05
N ALA A 44 17.31 -3.26 16.06
CA ALA A 44 17.94 -1.94 15.98
C ALA A 44 17.78 -1.26 14.61
N TRP A 45 17.57 -2.02 13.53
CA TRP A 45 17.19 -1.45 12.22
C TRP A 45 15.71 -1.08 12.21
N TRP A 46 14.84 -1.89 12.82
CA TRP A 46 13.43 -1.53 12.99
C TRP A 46 13.28 -0.26 13.84
N GLU A 47 13.95 -0.16 14.99
CA GLU A 47 13.96 1.04 15.83
C GLU A 47 14.59 2.26 15.13
N GLU A 48 15.60 2.09 14.25
CA GLU A 48 16.06 3.20 13.39
C GLU A 48 14.93 3.64 12.45
N LEU A 49 14.24 2.73 11.76
CA LEU A 49 13.20 3.06 10.78
C LEU A 49 11.97 3.69 11.43
N THR A 50 11.41 3.03 12.46
CA THR A 50 10.10 3.36 13.02
C THR A 50 10.17 4.29 14.22
N GLY A 51 11.37 4.50 14.77
CA GLY A 51 11.58 5.23 16.01
C GLY A 51 11.11 4.42 17.23
N THR A 52 10.74 5.15 18.27
CA THR A 52 10.22 4.60 19.52
C THR A 52 8.81 5.11 19.80
N THR A 53 8.10 4.49 20.73
CA THR A 53 6.78 4.95 21.21
C THR A 53 6.87 6.13 22.20
N ALA A 54 7.99 6.87 22.21
CA ALA A 54 8.19 8.06 23.02
C ALA A 54 7.86 9.33 22.24
N GLU A 55 7.31 10.34 22.93
CA GLU A 55 7.00 11.65 22.35
C GLU A 55 8.17 12.64 22.55
N PRO A 56 8.58 13.39 21.50
CA PRO A 56 8.09 13.35 20.12
C PRO A 56 8.57 12.11 19.36
N TRP A 57 7.70 11.56 18.50
CA TRP A 57 8.06 10.48 17.56
C TRP A 57 9.33 10.83 16.76
N ASN A 58 10.18 9.82 16.56
CA ASN A 58 11.54 9.97 16.06
C ASN A 58 11.93 9.01 14.92
N GLY A 59 10.95 8.37 14.27
CA GLY A 59 11.15 7.51 13.10
C GLY A 59 11.37 8.29 11.80
N TYR A 60 11.33 7.58 10.68
CA TYR A 60 11.51 8.16 9.34
C TYR A 60 10.17 8.43 8.63
N THR A 61 10.15 9.53 7.89
CA THR A 61 9.14 9.80 6.86
C THR A 61 9.76 9.56 5.48
N TYR A 62 9.15 8.69 4.67
CA TYR A 62 9.39 8.66 3.22
C TYR A 62 8.63 9.82 2.56
N GLN A 63 9.28 10.56 1.65
CA GLN A 63 8.68 11.69 0.93
C GLN A 63 8.93 11.58 -0.57
N GLN A 64 7.89 11.78 -1.39
CA GLN A 64 7.99 11.79 -2.85
C GLN A 64 7.02 12.83 -3.44
N SER A 65 7.55 13.87 -4.08
CA SER A 65 6.72 14.73 -4.94
C SER A 65 6.18 13.88 -6.10
N LEU A 66 4.86 13.87 -6.28
CA LEU A 66 4.19 13.16 -7.37
C LEU A 66 4.10 14.08 -8.60
N ASN A 67 3.71 15.33 -8.34
CA ASN A 67 3.79 16.44 -9.27
C ASN A 67 3.92 17.76 -8.47
N LYS A 68 3.67 18.90 -9.12
CA LYS A 68 3.75 20.25 -8.53
C LYS A 68 2.69 20.56 -7.47
N ASP A 69 1.58 19.82 -7.43
CA ASP A 69 0.41 20.10 -6.58
C ASP A 69 0.29 19.08 -5.42
N VAL A 70 0.84 17.88 -5.59
CA VAL A 70 0.77 16.79 -4.60
C VAL A 70 2.14 16.17 -4.29
N THR A 71 2.45 16.08 -3.01
CA THR A 71 3.55 15.28 -2.45
C THR A 71 2.98 14.15 -1.61
N PHE A 72 3.49 12.94 -1.80
CA PHE A 72 3.18 11.78 -0.98
C PHE A 72 4.15 11.67 0.20
N TYR A 73 3.60 11.31 1.36
CA TYR A 73 4.35 10.97 2.56
C TYR A 73 3.89 9.62 3.11
N ALA A 74 4.83 8.85 3.65
CA ALA A 74 4.56 7.70 4.50
C ALA A 74 5.43 7.81 5.76
N GLU A 75 4.81 7.86 6.93
CA GLU A 75 5.47 7.86 8.23
C GLU A 75 5.50 6.45 8.79
N PHE A 76 6.68 5.99 9.19
CA PHE A 76 6.86 4.66 9.75
C PHE A 76 6.84 4.73 11.27
N HIS A 77 5.80 4.18 11.88
CA HIS A 77 5.63 4.09 13.34
C HIS A 77 5.80 2.62 13.79
N PRO A 78 6.05 2.33 15.09
CA PRO A 78 6.37 0.97 15.52
C PRO A 78 5.24 -0.05 15.31
N GLU A 79 3.98 0.40 15.22
CA GLU A 79 2.79 -0.46 15.09
C GLU A 79 1.97 -0.20 13.80
N GLU A 80 2.35 0.81 12.99
CA GLU A 80 1.64 1.17 11.75
C GLU A 80 2.52 1.97 10.76
N THR A 81 2.19 1.95 9.47
CA THR A 81 2.60 3.02 8.54
C THR A 81 1.43 3.95 8.31
N ILE A 82 1.63 5.26 8.44
CA ILE A 82 0.60 6.30 8.23
C ILE A 82 0.86 7.02 6.91
N TYR A 83 -0.17 7.22 6.09
CA TYR A 83 -0.03 7.71 4.72
C TYR A 83 -0.73 9.06 4.50
N PHE A 84 -0.07 9.97 3.77
CA PHE A 84 -0.59 11.31 3.47
C PHE A 84 -0.36 11.73 2.01
N PHE A 85 -1.29 12.52 1.46
CA PHE A 85 -1.03 13.42 0.34
C PHE A 85 -1.07 14.85 0.88
N ASN A 86 0.04 15.58 0.73
CA ASN A 86 0.29 16.85 1.40
C ASN A 86 0.09 16.71 2.93
N ASP A 87 -0.89 17.39 3.51
CA ASP A 87 -1.31 17.32 4.93
C ASP A 87 -2.56 16.45 5.15
N THR A 88 -3.12 15.86 4.08
CA THR A 88 -4.36 15.08 4.13
C THR A 88 -4.07 13.60 4.30
N TYR A 89 -4.61 13.01 5.38
CA TYR A 89 -4.56 11.58 5.69
C TYR A 89 -5.24 10.73 4.61
N LEU A 90 -4.62 9.58 4.29
CA LEU A 90 -5.10 8.61 3.30
C LEU A 90 -5.47 7.26 3.92
N GLY A 91 -4.92 6.94 5.08
CA GLY A 91 -5.04 5.62 5.69
C GLY A 91 -3.83 5.22 6.55
N ASN A 92 -3.91 4.03 7.15
CA ASN A 92 -2.83 3.38 7.88
C ASN A 92 -2.90 1.84 7.75
N THR A 93 -1.81 1.14 8.08
CA THR A 93 -1.67 -0.34 8.00
C THR A 93 -1.68 -1.07 9.34
N GLY A 94 -1.90 -0.38 10.47
CA GLY A 94 -1.80 -0.96 11.81
C GLY A 94 -3.01 -1.81 12.26
N GLY A 95 -3.07 -2.08 13.57
CA GLY A 95 -4.18 -2.85 14.19
C GLY A 95 -5.56 -2.20 14.04
N HIS A 96 -5.62 -0.91 13.71
CA HIS A 96 -6.82 -0.18 13.31
C HIS A 96 -6.64 0.42 11.90
N PHE A 97 -6.28 -0.45 10.94
CA PHE A 97 -6.03 -0.08 9.55
C PHE A 97 -7.19 0.72 8.92
N HIS A 98 -6.82 1.65 8.05
CA HIS A 98 -7.70 2.35 7.12
C HIS A 98 -7.06 2.22 5.75
N LEU A 99 -7.68 1.48 4.83
CA LEU A 99 -7.09 1.07 3.55
C LEU A 99 -8.10 1.35 2.43
N SER A 100 -8.06 0.58 1.33
CA SER A 100 -9.15 0.61 0.33
C SER A 100 -9.41 2.00 -0.26
N LEU A 101 -8.30 2.71 -0.53
CA LEU A 101 -8.06 4.05 -1.11
C LEU A 101 -8.58 4.29 -2.63
N LEU A 102 -7.36 3.87 -2.99
CA LEU A 102 -6.97 3.92 -4.40
C LEU A 102 -7.62 2.77 -5.19
N SER A 103 -7.99 3.03 -6.44
CA SER A 103 -8.19 1.99 -7.45
C SER A 103 -6.87 1.65 -8.14
N TRP A 104 -6.78 0.45 -8.71
CA TRP A 104 -5.61 0.01 -9.48
C TRP A 104 -5.16 1.01 -10.56
N LYS A 105 -6.12 1.66 -11.25
CA LYS A 105 -5.83 2.71 -12.24
C LYS A 105 -5.22 3.97 -11.60
N GLU A 106 -5.71 4.42 -10.46
CA GLU A 106 -5.15 5.59 -9.76
C GLU A 106 -3.72 5.31 -9.29
N LEU A 107 -3.48 4.15 -8.63
CA LEU A 107 -2.15 3.68 -8.24
C LEU A 107 -1.17 3.70 -9.43
N THR A 108 -1.53 3.03 -10.53
CA THR A 108 -0.63 2.88 -11.68
C THR A 108 -0.39 4.20 -12.41
N THR A 109 -1.36 5.12 -12.42
CA THR A 109 -1.17 6.48 -12.95
C THR A 109 -0.20 7.28 -12.08
N ILE A 110 -0.41 7.31 -10.76
CA ILE A 110 0.46 8.01 -9.79
C ILE A 110 1.91 7.52 -9.89
N VAL A 111 2.11 6.20 -9.89
CA VAL A 111 3.44 5.58 -10.01
C VAL A 111 4.08 5.89 -11.36
N SER A 112 3.30 5.97 -12.44
CA SER A 112 3.82 6.34 -13.77
C SER A 112 4.29 7.79 -13.82
N ASN A 113 3.50 8.73 -13.28
CA ASN A 113 3.83 10.16 -13.25
C ASN A 113 5.08 10.41 -12.38
N ALA A 114 5.20 9.72 -11.24
CA ALA A 114 6.38 9.71 -10.38
C ALA A 114 7.55 8.83 -10.93
N GLY A 115 7.77 8.83 -12.25
CA GLY A 115 8.94 8.23 -12.89
C GLY A 115 9.03 6.71 -12.81
N ASN A 116 7.92 6.00 -12.59
CA ASN A 116 7.87 4.55 -12.38
C ASN A 116 8.62 4.04 -11.13
N ASN A 117 8.73 4.85 -10.08
CA ASN A 117 9.35 4.50 -8.80
C ASN A 117 8.70 3.25 -8.16
N ALA A 118 9.50 2.19 -7.95
CA ALA A 118 9.05 0.92 -7.38
C ALA A 118 8.80 0.98 -5.86
N SER A 119 9.54 1.83 -5.13
CA SER A 119 9.31 2.06 -3.69
C SER A 119 7.94 2.67 -3.46
N LEU A 120 7.59 3.69 -4.26
CA LEU A 120 6.27 4.32 -4.27
C LEU A 120 5.15 3.32 -4.60
N PHE A 121 5.38 2.42 -5.56
CA PHE A 121 4.41 1.36 -5.90
C PHE A 121 4.09 0.49 -4.68
N PHE A 122 5.10 -0.04 -3.97
CA PHE A 122 4.88 -0.87 -2.80
C PHE A 122 4.33 -0.11 -1.59
N LEU A 123 4.65 1.19 -1.43
CA LEU A 123 4.08 2.04 -0.38
C LEU A 123 2.58 2.35 -0.61
N LEU A 124 2.13 2.48 -1.86
CA LEU A 124 0.72 2.76 -2.18
C LEU A 124 -0.12 1.49 -2.41
N LEU A 125 0.50 0.31 -2.59
CA LEU A 125 -0.21 -0.94 -2.84
C LEU A 125 -1.13 -1.38 -1.68
N PRO A 126 -0.81 -1.21 -0.38
CA PRO A 126 -1.73 -1.52 0.73
C PRO A 126 -3.04 -0.75 0.66
N LEU A 127 -2.98 0.49 0.17
CA LEU A 127 -4.13 1.38 0.00
C LEU A 127 -4.96 1.08 -1.26
N THR A 128 -4.63 0.05 -2.05
CA THR A 128 -5.21 -0.15 -3.38
C THR A 128 -6.20 -1.32 -3.44
N ILE A 129 -7.37 -1.08 -4.05
CA ILE A 129 -8.32 -2.12 -4.48
C ILE A 129 -8.23 -2.33 -6.00
N GLY A 130 -8.23 -3.58 -6.42
CA GLY A 130 -8.40 -4.00 -7.81
C GLY A 130 -9.65 -4.85 -8.01
N ASN A 131 -10.19 -4.85 -9.22
CA ASN A 131 -11.34 -5.67 -9.57
C ASN A 131 -10.89 -7.08 -9.99
N ALA A 132 -11.75 -8.09 -9.85
CA ALA A 132 -11.42 -9.47 -10.26
C ALA A 132 -11.01 -9.60 -11.75
N SER A 133 -11.53 -8.72 -12.62
CA SER A 133 -11.15 -8.61 -14.04
C SER A 133 -9.73 -8.10 -14.28
N GLU A 134 -9.12 -7.42 -13.29
CA GLU A 134 -7.78 -6.86 -13.37
C GLU A 134 -6.71 -7.84 -12.83
N ARG A 135 -7.09 -8.96 -12.21
CA ARG A 135 -6.20 -9.91 -11.49
C ARG A 135 -4.95 -10.31 -12.28
N ALA A 136 -5.11 -10.67 -13.55
CA ALA A 136 -3.99 -11.09 -14.38
C ALA A 136 -2.98 -9.95 -14.65
N ASN A 137 -3.45 -8.70 -14.72
CA ASN A 137 -2.60 -7.52 -14.85
C ASN A 137 -1.94 -7.15 -13.51
N ILE A 138 -2.72 -7.16 -12.41
CA ILE A 138 -2.25 -6.89 -11.05
C ILE A 138 -1.12 -7.86 -10.66
N ALA A 139 -1.35 -9.16 -10.77
CA ALA A 139 -0.35 -10.19 -10.46
C ALA A 139 0.91 -10.05 -11.34
N HIS A 140 0.74 -9.78 -12.64
CA HIS A 140 1.87 -9.56 -13.54
C HIS A 140 2.70 -8.33 -13.12
N THR A 141 2.06 -7.19 -12.89
CA THR A 141 2.74 -5.96 -12.48
C THR A 141 3.42 -6.12 -11.11
N ILE A 142 2.76 -6.73 -10.12
CA ILE A 142 3.37 -7.04 -8.81
C ILE A 142 4.62 -7.90 -9.00
N SER A 143 4.54 -8.98 -9.78
CA SER A 143 5.68 -9.86 -10.06
C SER A 143 6.85 -9.11 -10.73
N GLN A 144 6.56 -8.24 -11.71
CA GLN A 144 7.60 -7.40 -12.35
C GLN A 144 8.19 -6.35 -11.41
N ARG A 145 7.43 -5.85 -10.42
CA ARG A 145 7.94 -4.93 -9.39
C ARG A 145 8.76 -5.65 -8.33
N LEU A 146 8.39 -6.87 -7.93
CA LEU A 146 9.19 -7.70 -7.02
C LEU A 146 10.57 -8.02 -7.61
N LEU A 147 10.65 -8.26 -8.93
CA LEU A 147 11.91 -8.44 -9.66
C LEU A 147 12.79 -7.17 -9.73
N GLN A 148 12.26 -5.99 -9.40
CA GLN A 148 13.02 -4.74 -9.27
C GLN A 148 13.59 -4.55 -7.85
N THR A 149 13.29 -5.45 -6.91
CA THR A 149 13.74 -5.38 -5.51
C THR A 149 15.03 -6.15 -5.24
N SER A 150 15.75 -5.68 -4.24
CA SER A 150 16.91 -6.32 -3.62
C SER A 150 16.58 -7.59 -2.82
N LEU A 151 15.30 -7.96 -2.67
CA LEU A 151 14.91 -9.28 -2.12
C LEU A 151 15.41 -10.44 -2.98
N GLN A 152 15.45 -10.24 -4.31
CA GLN A 152 15.82 -11.23 -5.32
C GLN A 152 15.23 -12.64 -5.04
N PRO A 153 13.90 -12.75 -4.86
CA PRO A 153 13.27 -14.03 -4.55
C PRO A 153 13.51 -15.03 -5.68
N ASP A 154 13.71 -16.30 -5.31
CA ASP A 154 13.64 -17.39 -6.27
C ASP A 154 12.23 -17.51 -6.89
N LYS A 155 12.10 -18.37 -7.91
CA LYS A 155 10.85 -18.52 -8.66
C LYS A 155 9.65 -18.92 -7.79
N GLU A 156 9.85 -19.71 -6.75
CA GLU A 156 8.77 -20.22 -5.90
C GLU A 156 8.29 -19.13 -4.94
N ARG A 157 9.23 -18.44 -4.27
CA ARG A 157 8.93 -17.28 -3.42
C ARG A 157 8.35 -16.12 -4.20
N LEU A 158 8.81 -15.87 -5.42
CA LEU A 158 8.26 -14.83 -6.30
C LEU A 158 6.80 -15.09 -6.63
N VAL A 159 6.43 -16.34 -6.91
CA VAL A 159 5.04 -16.74 -7.18
C VAL A 159 4.19 -16.58 -5.91
N ALA A 160 4.65 -17.10 -4.77
CA ALA A 160 3.94 -17.00 -3.50
C ALA A 160 3.68 -15.54 -3.09
N ILE A 161 4.72 -14.70 -3.03
CA ILE A 161 4.58 -13.27 -2.67
C ILE A 161 3.67 -12.53 -3.67
N THR A 162 3.73 -12.88 -4.96
CA THR A 162 2.80 -12.33 -5.96
C THR A 162 1.34 -12.73 -5.65
N GLN A 163 1.08 -13.97 -5.25
CA GLN A 163 -0.27 -14.44 -4.89
C GLN A 163 -0.78 -13.71 -3.64
N PHE A 164 -0.01 -13.70 -2.55
CA PHE A 164 -0.31 -12.98 -1.32
C PHE A 164 -0.69 -11.50 -1.57
N LEU A 165 0.16 -10.76 -2.29
CA LEU A 165 -0.09 -9.34 -2.59
C LEU A 165 -1.27 -9.13 -3.56
N THR A 166 -1.52 -10.08 -4.48
CA THR A 166 -2.71 -10.01 -5.35
C THR A 166 -3.99 -10.23 -4.55
N ARG A 167 -3.97 -11.13 -3.56
CA ARG A 167 -5.10 -11.46 -2.66
C ARG A 167 -5.40 -10.36 -1.63
N HIS A 168 -4.42 -9.51 -1.32
CA HIS A 168 -4.63 -8.24 -0.58
C HIS A 168 -5.37 -7.20 -1.42
N VAL A 169 -4.97 -7.03 -2.69
CA VAL A 169 -5.52 -6.01 -3.60
C VAL A 169 -6.91 -6.41 -4.12
N ILE A 170 -7.18 -7.71 -4.26
CA ILE A 170 -8.45 -8.25 -4.76
C ILE A 170 -9.03 -9.23 -3.74
N PHE A 171 -10.17 -8.86 -3.19
CA PHE A 171 -10.97 -9.70 -2.30
C PHE A 171 -11.82 -10.65 -3.14
N ASP A 172 -11.87 -11.94 -2.75
CA ASP A 172 -12.58 -13.00 -3.48
C ASP A 172 -14.06 -13.17 -3.03
N GLU A 173 -14.57 -12.23 -2.23
CA GLU A 173 -15.94 -12.22 -1.70
C GLU A 173 -16.98 -11.72 -2.73
N GLU A 174 -18.19 -12.27 -2.68
CA GLU A 174 -19.25 -12.01 -3.68
C GLU A 174 -19.82 -10.57 -3.66
N GLU A 175 -19.70 -9.84 -2.55
CA GLU A 175 -20.22 -8.48 -2.41
C GLU A 175 -19.19 -7.39 -2.68
N GLN A 176 -19.23 -6.83 -3.89
CA GLN A 176 -18.90 -5.43 -4.23
C GLN A 176 -17.68 -4.79 -3.54
N ASN A 177 -16.57 -5.52 -3.41
CA ASN A 177 -15.24 -4.99 -3.09
C ASN A 177 -14.66 -4.17 -4.28
N ILE A 178 -15.42 -3.16 -4.75
CA ILE A 178 -15.18 -2.36 -5.95
C ILE A 178 -15.43 -0.87 -5.66
N PHE A 179 -15.02 0.01 -6.59
CA PHE A 179 -15.40 1.42 -6.56
C PHE A 179 -16.64 1.68 -7.41
N ALA A 180 -17.66 2.30 -6.81
CA ALA A 180 -18.82 2.83 -7.50
C ALA A 180 -18.67 4.35 -7.69
N TYR A 181 -18.97 4.84 -8.90
CA TYR A 181 -18.98 6.27 -9.20
C TYR A 181 -20.30 6.91 -8.74
N LYS A 182 -20.20 7.94 -7.90
CA LYS A 182 -21.30 8.74 -7.37
C LYS A 182 -21.24 10.13 -7.99
N GLU A 183 -22.32 10.54 -8.68
CA GLU A 183 -22.37 11.82 -9.40
C GLU A 183 -22.00 13.00 -8.48
N LYS A 184 -21.20 13.94 -8.97
CA LYS A 184 -20.67 15.12 -8.24
C LYS A 184 -19.76 14.82 -7.05
N ILE A 185 -19.44 13.55 -6.76
CA ILE A 185 -18.61 13.14 -5.61
C ILE A 185 -17.35 12.37 -6.04
N GLY A 186 -17.44 11.55 -7.09
CA GLY A 186 -16.31 10.75 -7.58
C GLY A 186 -16.44 9.27 -7.24
N LEU A 187 -15.33 8.59 -6.98
CA LEU A 187 -15.34 7.18 -6.61
C LEU A 187 -15.62 7.01 -5.12
N THR A 188 -16.42 5.99 -4.80
CA THR A 188 -16.80 5.61 -3.44
C THR A 188 -16.83 4.08 -3.32
N THR A 189 -16.67 3.54 -2.12
CA THR A 189 -16.76 2.09 -1.85
C THR A 189 -17.61 1.82 -0.61
N ILE A 190 -18.00 0.57 -0.38
CA ILE A 190 -18.75 0.15 0.82
C ILE A 190 -17.84 -0.40 1.94
N ARG A 191 -16.51 -0.43 1.71
CA ARG A 191 -15.51 -0.87 2.69
C ARG A 191 -15.56 0.01 3.94
N ASN A 192 -15.83 -0.57 5.10
CA ASN A 192 -15.95 0.17 6.37
C ASN A 192 -14.69 1.00 6.68
N HIS A 193 -13.51 0.40 6.49
CA HIS A 193 -12.19 0.98 6.79
C HIS A 193 -11.57 1.62 5.53
N SER A 194 -12.17 2.71 5.05
CA SER A 194 -11.71 3.47 3.88
C SER A 194 -12.16 4.93 3.95
N GLU A 195 -11.25 5.88 3.67
CA GLU A 195 -11.61 7.30 3.54
C GLU A 195 -12.50 7.59 2.32
N ARG A 196 -12.72 6.61 1.44
CA ARG A 196 -13.72 6.66 0.35
C ARG A 196 -14.98 5.82 0.63
N ASN A 197 -15.23 5.45 1.88
CA ASN A 197 -16.48 4.82 2.32
C ASN A 197 -17.69 5.72 2.01
N ALA A 198 -18.69 5.19 1.30
CA ALA A 198 -19.89 5.90 0.87
C ALA A 198 -20.77 6.45 2.02
N GLN A 199 -20.52 6.02 3.27
CA GLN A 199 -21.15 6.55 4.49
C GLN A 199 -20.53 7.86 4.99
N HIS A 200 -19.32 8.23 4.54
CA HIS A 200 -18.69 9.51 4.90
C HIS A 200 -19.45 10.72 4.33
N SER A 201 -19.14 11.91 4.86
CA SER A 201 -19.73 13.15 4.37
C SER A 201 -19.39 13.39 2.90
N ASN A 202 -20.32 13.96 2.13
CA ASN A 202 -20.07 14.30 0.73
C ASN A 202 -18.90 15.30 0.60
N GLU A 203 -18.66 16.15 1.60
CA GLU A 203 -17.55 17.12 1.61
C GLU A 203 -16.20 16.41 1.73
N SER A 204 -16.06 15.50 2.71
CA SER A 204 -14.88 14.63 2.87
C SER A 204 -14.61 13.82 1.60
N LEU A 205 -15.66 13.20 1.03
CA LEU A 205 -15.56 12.37 -0.17
C LEU A 205 -15.18 13.19 -1.43
N ILE A 206 -15.61 14.44 -1.53
CA ILE A 206 -15.19 15.34 -2.62
C ILE A 206 -13.73 15.76 -2.44
N ALA A 207 -13.32 16.14 -1.22
CA ALA A 207 -11.96 16.57 -0.93
C ALA A 207 -10.93 15.47 -1.24
N ILE A 208 -11.16 14.24 -0.77
CA ILE A 208 -10.23 13.13 -1.00
C ILE A 208 -10.18 12.68 -2.47
N ASN A 209 -11.32 12.67 -3.18
CA ASN A 209 -11.34 12.36 -4.62
C ASN A 209 -10.67 13.46 -5.45
N GLU A 210 -10.83 14.73 -5.11
CA GLU A 210 -10.15 15.84 -5.79
C GLU A 210 -8.62 15.77 -5.57
N LEU A 211 -8.17 15.44 -4.35
CA LEU A 211 -6.76 15.28 -4.05
C LEU A 211 -6.13 14.09 -4.79
N ILE A 212 -6.82 12.94 -4.85
CA ILE A 212 -6.40 11.79 -5.68
C ILE A 212 -6.40 12.18 -7.17
N ARG A 213 -7.41 12.94 -7.64
CA ARG A 213 -7.45 13.45 -9.02
C ARG A 213 -6.24 14.33 -9.33
N LEU A 214 -5.86 15.24 -8.43
CA LEU A 214 -4.65 16.06 -8.55
C LEU A 214 -3.37 15.22 -8.57
N ALA A 215 -3.29 14.14 -7.78
CA ALA A 215 -2.17 13.21 -7.78
C ALA A 215 -2.03 12.41 -9.10
N THR A 216 -3.12 12.25 -9.86
CA THR A 216 -3.14 11.58 -11.18
C THR A 216 -2.87 12.50 -12.38
N LEU A 217 -2.62 13.80 -12.17
CA LEU A 217 -2.21 14.77 -13.20
C LEU A 217 -0.71 14.70 -13.53
#